data_AF-A0A210R2J4-F1
#
_entry.id   AF-A0A210R2J4-F1
#
_cell.length_a   1.000
_cell.length_b   1.000
_cell.length_c   1.000
_cell.angle_alpha   90.00
_cell.angle_beta   90.00
_cell.angle_gamma   90.00
#
_symmetry.space_group_name_H-M   'P 1'
#
loop_
_entity.id
_entity.type
_entity.pdbx_description
1 polymer ?
#
loop_
_entity_poly.entity_id
_entity_poly.type
_entity_poly.pdbx_seq_one_letter_code
_entity_poly.pdbx_strand_id
1 'polypeptide(L)'
;MGKKIAAIFKFCQNAKYVVLIDDDYFVSPESLVGLLEYSAEVRNTQRLYIEHKHSNSKPRREKESKWHVSYSEYPFDMYPDFINAGTIIMSMEFVIEAQIAMIYTKLFRLDDIYLAIFTFFRQK
;
A
#
# COMPACT_ATOMS: atom_id res chain seq x y z
N MET A 1 -8.80 -1.75 1.50
CA MET A 1 -7.83 -2.07 0.43
C MET A 1 -8.26 -3.24 -0.45
N GLY A 2 -8.56 -4.44 0.06
CA GLY A 2 -8.82 -5.62 -0.79
C GLY A 2 -9.86 -5.43 -1.90
N LYS A 3 -11.02 -4.83 -1.61
CA LYS A 3 -12.02 -4.50 -2.65
C LYS A 3 -11.51 -3.52 -3.71
N LYS A 4 -10.65 -2.57 -3.32
CA LYS A 4 -10.04 -1.58 -4.23
C LYS A 4 -9.15 -2.29 -5.24
N ILE A 5 -8.21 -3.12 -4.76
CA ILE A 5 -7.30 -3.90 -5.62
C ILE A 5 -8.08 -4.82 -6.56
N ALA A 6 -9.09 -5.54 -6.06
CA ALA A 6 -9.91 -6.41 -6.90
C ALA A 6 -10.66 -5.63 -8.00
N ALA A 7 -11.17 -4.43 -7.70
CA ALA A 7 -11.81 -3.58 -8.70
C ALA A 7 -10.82 -3.07 -9.75
N ILE A 8 -9.65 -2.57 -9.32
CA ILE A 8 -8.57 -2.13 -10.22
C ILE A 8 -8.15 -3.26 -11.14
N PHE A 9 -7.90 -4.46 -10.59
CA PHE A 9 -7.52 -5.64 -11.37
C PHE A 9 -8.61 -6.04 -12.38
N LYS A 10 -9.89 -5.83 -12.05
CA LYS A 10 -10.99 -6.16 -12.98
C LYS A 10 -11.16 -5.15 -14.11
N PHE A 11 -11.01 -3.86 -13.82
CA PHE A 11 -11.42 -2.79 -14.74
C PHE A 11 -10.27 -2.01 -15.37
N CYS A 12 -9.06 -2.06 -14.81
CA CYS A 12 -7.94 -1.19 -15.18
C CYS A 12 -6.66 -1.97 -15.56
N GLN A 13 -6.78 -3.16 -16.15
CA GLN A 13 -5.63 -4.06 -16.42
C GLN A 13 -4.55 -3.45 -17.32
N ASN A 14 -4.92 -2.48 -18.18
CA ASN A 14 -4.00 -1.82 -19.11
C ASN A 14 -3.35 -0.55 -18.52
N ALA A 15 -3.68 -0.17 -17.29
CA ALA A 15 -3.03 0.96 -16.63
C ALA A 15 -1.56 0.61 -16.35
N LYS A 16 -0.65 1.59 -16.47
CA LYS A 16 0.75 1.41 -16.05
C LYS A 16 0.90 1.63 -14.54
N TYR A 17 0.23 2.65 -14.06
CA TYR A 17 0.23 3.09 -12.67
C TYR A 17 -1.19 3.30 -12.18
N VAL A 18 -1.36 3.14 -10.88
CA VAL A 18 -2.60 3.37 -10.17
C VAL A 18 -2.29 4.29 -9.00
N VAL A 19 -3.07 5.35 -8.85
CA VAL A 19 -2.95 6.28 -7.73
C VAL A 19 -4.22 6.17 -6.91
N LEU A 20 -4.07 5.78 -5.64
CA LEU A 20 -5.11 5.84 -4.63
C LEU A 20 -4.86 7.05 -3.76
N ILE A 21 -5.89 7.83 -3.55
CA ILE A 21 -5.82 9.05 -2.76
C ILE A 21 -7.11 9.23 -1.98
N ASP A 22 -7.00 9.77 -0.77
CA ASP A 22 -8.15 10.17 0.03
C ASP A 22 -8.78 11.46 -0.54
N ASP A 23 -10.05 11.68 -0.24
CA ASP A 23 -10.83 12.80 -0.80
C ASP A 23 -10.48 14.16 -0.19
N ASP A 24 -9.63 14.18 0.83
CA ASP A 24 -9.11 15.36 1.51
C ASP A 24 -7.67 15.75 1.10
N TYR A 25 -7.13 15.13 0.03
CA TYR A 25 -5.82 15.48 -0.53
C TYR A 25 -5.93 16.16 -1.91
N PHE A 26 -4.95 17.00 -2.22
CA PHE A 26 -4.75 17.58 -3.55
C PHE A 26 -3.59 16.91 -4.27
N VAL A 27 -3.76 16.63 -5.57
CA VAL A 27 -2.70 16.15 -6.46
C VAL A 27 -2.50 17.13 -7.59
N SER A 28 -1.25 17.58 -7.75
CA SER A 28 -0.78 18.26 -8.95
C SER A 28 -0.53 17.22 -10.06
N PRO A 29 -1.31 17.22 -11.15
CA PRO A 29 -1.14 16.26 -12.23
C PRO A 29 0.24 16.35 -12.88
N GLU A 30 0.75 17.57 -13.09
CA GLU A 30 2.05 17.80 -13.73
C GLU A 30 3.20 17.24 -12.89
N SER A 31 3.14 17.46 -11.57
CA SER A 31 4.14 16.94 -10.64
C SER A 31 4.07 15.41 -10.54
N LEU A 32 2.87 14.84 -10.55
CA LEU A 32 2.68 13.39 -10.54
C LEU A 32 3.26 12.74 -11.80
N VAL A 33 2.96 13.29 -12.98
CA VAL A 33 3.50 12.77 -14.25
C VAL A 33 5.03 12.85 -14.25
N GLY A 34 5.61 13.99 -13.86
CA GLY A 34 7.07 14.12 -13.78
C GLY A 34 7.72 13.14 -12.80
N LEU A 35 7.07 12.87 -11.65
CA LEU A 35 7.53 11.85 -10.71
C LEU A 35 7.50 10.44 -11.30
N LEU A 36 6.43 10.09 -12.02
CA LEU A 36 6.26 8.78 -12.64
C LEU A 36 7.27 8.55 -13.77
N GLU A 37 7.50 9.56 -14.61
CA GLU A 37 8.49 9.53 -15.70
C GLU A 37 9.90 9.36 -15.14
N TYR A 38 10.29 10.19 -14.17
CA TYR A 38 11.59 10.08 -13.50
C TYR A 38 11.80 8.70 -12.86
N SER A 39 10.77 8.17 -12.21
CA SER A 39 10.84 6.88 -11.53
C SER A 39 10.98 5.71 -12.50
N ALA A 40 10.35 5.79 -13.67
CA ALA A 40 10.49 4.81 -14.74
C ALA A 40 11.90 4.79 -15.32
N GLU A 41 12.51 5.96 -15.51
CA GLU A 41 13.85 6.11 -16.09
C GLU A 41 14.98 5.71 -15.13
N VAL A 42 14.89 6.13 -13.86
CA VAL A 42 16.04 6.06 -12.94
C VAL A 42 16.04 4.80 -12.07
N ARG A 43 14.86 4.34 -11.61
CA ARG A 43 14.80 3.27 -10.60
C ARG A 43 14.52 1.89 -11.17
N ASN A 44 14.00 1.79 -12.41
CA ASN A 44 13.56 0.57 -13.10
C ASN A 44 12.68 -0.40 -12.26
N THR A 45 12.31 -0.02 -11.03
CA THR A 45 11.74 -0.87 -9.98
C THR A 45 11.39 0.01 -8.77
N GLN A 46 10.24 0.67 -8.78
CA GLN A 46 9.50 0.72 -7.51
C GLN A 46 8.05 0.40 -7.80
N ARG A 47 7.54 -0.60 -7.08
CA ARG A 47 6.22 -1.19 -7.27
C ARG A 47 5.15 -0.47 -6.46
N LEU A 48 5.59 0.23 -5.42
CA LEU A 48 4.80 1.06 -4.52
C LEU A 48 5.60 2.34 -4.25
N TYR A 49 4.97 3.50 -4.39
CA TYR A 49 5.51 4.81 -4.05
C TYR A 49 4.54 5.50 -3.09
N ILE A 50 5.06 6.03 -1.98
CA ILE A 50 4.99 7.44 -1.57
C ILE A 50 5.75 7.61 -0.24
N GLU A 51 6.24 8.83 -0.04
CA GLU A 51 7.25 9.24 0.94
C GLU A 51 6.89 9.00 2.42
N HIS A 52 7.90 9.19 3.26
CA HIS A 52 7.96 8.88 4.69
C HIS A 52 7.51 7.46 5.03
N LYS A 53 8.49 6.55 4.88
CA LYS A 53 8.44 5.19 5.39
C LYS A 53 8.38 5.21 6.92
N HIS A 54 7.35 4.60 7.49
CA HIS A 54 7.25 4.33 8.92
C HIS A 54 7.94 3.01 9.21
N SER A 55 9.00 3.09 10.01
CA SER A 55 9.75 1.93 10.48
C SER A 55 9.58 1.76 11.99
N ASN A 56 9.81 0.53 12.47
CA ASN A 56 9.76 0.20 13.89
C ASN A 56 8.45 0.59 14.60
N SER A 57 7.33 0.54 13.86
CA SER A 57 6.02 0.91 14.37
C SER A 57 5.29 -0.28 15.00
N LYS A 58 4.65 -0.05 16.14
CA LYS A 58 3.89 -1.07 16.89
C LYS A 58 2.39 -0.92 16.68
N PRO A 59 1.62 -2.02 16.65
CA PRO A 59 0.16 -1.96 16.70
C PRO A 59 -0.31 -1.26 17.97
N ARG A 60 -1.27 -0.33 17.85
CA ARG A 60 -1.88 0.29 19.03
C ARG A 60 -2.81 -0.72 19.69
N ARG A 61 -2.54 -1.05 20.95
CA ARG A 61 -3.30 -2.04 21.72
C ARG A 61 -4.35 -1.41 22.67
N GLU A 62 -4.34 -0.09 22.82
CA GLU A 62 -5.35 0.69 23.55
C GLU A 62 -6.72 0.60 22.85
N LYS A 63 -7.80 0.30 23.57
CA LYS A 63 -9.11 0.03 22.97
C LYS A 63 -9.82 1.29 22.46
N GLU A 64 -9.46 2.43 23.04
CA GLU A 64 -10.03 3.75 22.77
C GLU A 64 -9.41 4.37 21.50
N SER A 65 -8.31 3.81 21.00
CA SER A 65 -7.67 4.29 19.79
C SER A 65 -8.47 3.91 18.54
N LYS A 66 -8.70 4.87 17.63
CA LYS A 66 -9.23 4.58 16.28
C LYS A 66 -8.39 3.56 15.50
N TRP A 67 -7.11 3.46 15.86
CA TRP A 67 -6.13 2.53 15.29
C TRP A 67 -5.90 1.29 16.15
N HIS A 68 -6.81 0.97 17.07
CA HIS A 68 -6.74 -0.26 17.86
C HIS A 68 -6.63 -1.50 16.96
N VAL A 69 -5.70 -2.39 17.29
CA VAL A 69 -5.53 -3.69 16.66
C VAL A 69 -5.33 -4.73 17.75
N SER A 70 -6.16 -5.77 17.76
CA SER A 70 -6.07 -6.85 18.75
C SER A 70 -4.98 -7.86 18.39
N TYR A 71 -4.52 -8.65 19.36
CA TYR A 71 -3.60 -9.77 19.09
C TYR A 71 -4.23 -10.86 18.21
N SER A 72 -5.55 -11.00 18.21
CA SER A 72 -6.28 -11.92 17.33
C SER A 72 -6.36 -11.43 15.87
N GLU A 73 -6.28 -10.12 15.65
CA GLU A 73 -6.21 -9.52 14.32
C GLU A 73 -4.76 -9.54 13.79
N TYR A 74 -3.80 -9.13 14.63
CA TYR A 74 -2.37 -9.11 14.30
C TYR A 74 -1.55 -9.58 15.51
N PRO A 75 -1.00 -10.81 15.47
CA PRO A 75 -0.35 -11.42 16.63
C PRO A 75 1.07 -10.92 16.88
N PHE A 76 1.70 -10.24 15.92
CA PHE A 76 3.09 -9.78 16.04
C PHE A 76 3.16 -8.42 16.75
N ASP A 77 4.31 -8.14 17.35
CA ASP A 77 4.53 -6.90 18.12
C ASP A 77 4.89 -5.69 17.24
N MET A 78 5.33 -5.94 16.01
CA MET A 78 5.81 -4.92 15.08
C MET A 78 5.10 -5.04 13.75
N TYR A 79 4.72 -3.91 13.17
CA TYR A 79 4.33 -3.87 11.77
C TYR A 79 5.55 -4.01 10.84
N PRO A 80 5.38 -4.58 9.64
CA PRO A 80 6.36 -4.37 8.58
C PRO A 80 6.46 -2.88 8.27
N ASP A 81 7.57 -2.47 7.67
CA ASP A 81 7.71 -1.10 7.23
C ASP A 81 6.60 -0.73 6.23
N PHE A 82 5.95 0.40 6.46
CA PHE A 82 4.79 0.84 5.66
C PHE A 82 4.89 2.31 5.29
N ILE A 83 4.06 2.71 4.33
CA ILE A 83 3.86 4.10 3.92
C ILE A 83 2.45 4.52 4.31
N ASN A 84 2.24 5.79 4.64
CA ASN A 84 0.91 6.28 5.02
C ASN A 84 -0.10 6.10 3.88
N ALA A 85 -1.34 5.77 4.23
CA ALA A 85 -2.38 5.48 3.24
C ALA A 85 -2.95 6.72 2.50
N GLY A 86 -2.60 7.95 2.91
CA GLY A 86 -3.21 9.16 2.37
C GLY A 86 -3.00 9.38 0.87
N THR A 87 -1.86 8.94 0.34
CA THR A 87 -1.68 8.80 -1.10
C THR A 87 -0.76 7.63 -1.37
N ILE A 88 -1.17 6.73 -2.27
CA ILE A 88 -0.44 5.52 -2.63
C ILE A 88 -0.40 5.43 -4.15
N ILE A 89 0.80 5.42 -4.71
CA ILE A 89 1.03 5.17 -6.14
C ILE A 89 1.58 3.76 -6.26
N MET A 90 1.03 2.96 -7.16
CA MET A 90 1.48 1.58 -7.38
C MET A 90 1.60 1.28 -8.86
N SER A 91 2.56 0.42 -9.22
CA SER A 91 2.61 -0.14 -10.57
C SER A 91 1.50 -1.19 -10.74
N MET A 92 1.01 -1.38 -11.95
CA MET A 92 0.01 -2.42 -12.20
C MET A 92 0.56 -3.83 -11.93
N GLU A 93 1.87 -4.04 -12.09
CA GLU A 93 2.55 -5.28 -11.67
C GLU A 93 2.35 -5.54 -10.16
N PHE A 94 2.51 -4.53 -9.32
CA PHE A 94 2.25 -4.66 -7.89
C PHE A 94 0.80 -4.99 -7.59
N VAL A 95 -0.16 -4.36 -8.29
CA VAL A 95 -1.59 -4.65 -8.12
C VAL A 95 -1.88 -6.12 -8.39
N ILE A 96 -1.29 -6.69 -9.44
CA ILE A 96 -1.43 -8.10 -9.78
C ILE A 96 -0.84 -9.00 -8.68
N GLU A 97 0.38 -8.69 -8.21
CA GLU A 97 1.01 -9.43 -7.11
C GLU A 97 0.20 -9.35 -5.82
N ALA A 98 -0.30 -8.16 -5.47
CA ALA A 98 -1.13 -7.95 -4.30
C ALA A 98 -2.46 -8.71 -4.41
N GLN A 99 -3.07 -8.75 -5.60
CA GLN A 99 -4.28 -9.53 -5.85
C GLN A 99 -4.06 -11.03 -5.60
N ILE A 100 -2.88 -11.56 -5.96
CA ILE A 100 -2.51 -12.95 -5.66
C ILE A 100 -2.25 -13.14 -4.16
N ALA A 101 -1.47 -12.23 -3.55
CA ALA A 101 -1.14 -12.29 -2.13
C ALA A 101 -2.39 -12.25 -1.23
N MET A 102 -3.43 -11.51 -1.64
CA MET A 102 -4.72 -11.44 -0.95
C MET A 102 -5.41 -12.80 -0.81
N ILE A 103 -5.15 -13.76 -1.69
CA ILE A 103 -5.73 -15.12 -1.62
C ILE A 103 -5.16 -15.88 -0.41
N TYR A 104 -3.90 -15.61 -0.05
CA TYR A 104 -3.17 -16.30 1.01
C TYR A 104 -3.07 -15.49 2.31
N THR A 105 -3.55 -14.25 2.31
CA THR A 105 -3.40 -13.33 3.43
C THR A 105 -4.76 -12.97 3.99
N LYS A 106 -4.96 -13.21 5.30
CA LYS A 106 -6.15 -12.75 6.03
C LYS A 106 -6.33 -11.25 5.81
N LEU A 107 -7.55 -10.83 5.47
CA LEU A 107 -7.87 -9.41 5.29
C LEU A 107 -7.50 -8.63 6.56
N PHE A 108 -6.76 -7.54 6.37
CA PHE A 108 -6.40 -6.62 7.44
C PHE A 108 -7.10 -5.27 7.24
N ARG A 109 -7.55 -4.66 8.33
CA ARG A 109 -8.38 -3.44 8.29
C ARG A 109 -7.61 -2.21 7.82
N LEU A 110 -6.35 -2.08 8.23
CA LEU A 110 -5.54 -0.88 7.94
C LEU A 110 -4.89 -1.04 6.57
N ASP A 111 -5.26 -0.16 5.65
CA ASP A 111 -4.91 -0.24 4.23
C ASP A 111 -3.39 -0.16 3.99
N ASP A 112 -2.71 0.73 4.70
CA ASP A 112 -1.25 0.93 4.68
C ASP A 112 -0.49 -0.32 5.17
N ILE A 113 -0.90 -0.85 6.32
CA ILE A 113 -0.29 -2.06 6.89
C ILE A 113 -0.58 -3.28 6.00
N TYR A 114 -1.79 -3.38 5.45
CA TYR A 114 -2.16 -4.52 4.60
C TYR A 114 -1.30 -4.59 3.34
N LEU A 115 -1.05 -3.45 2.70
CA LEU A 115 -0.13 -3.38 1.56
C LEU A 115 1.32 -3.69 1.97
N ALA A 116 1.75 -3.21 3.14
CA ALA A 116 3.09 -3.48 3.65
C ALA A 116 3.33 -4.97 3.91
N ILE A 117 2.33 -5.70 4.40
CA ILE A 117 2.39 -7.16 4.56
C ILE A 117 2.75 -7.85 3.23
N PHE A 118 2.21 -7.40 2.09
CA PHE A 118 2.55 -7.97 0.78
C PHE A 118 4.00 -7.71 0.37
N THR A 119 4.53 -6.53 0.72
CA THR A 119 5.91 -6.16 0.42
C THR A 119 6.93 -6.83 1.34
N PHE A 120 6.54 -7.19 2.57
CA PHE A 120 7.43 -7.79 3.57
C PHE A 120 8.00 -9.14 3.13
N PHE A 121 7.21 -9.95 2.42
CA PHE A 121 7.62 -11.28 1.96
C PHE A 121 8.71 -11.28 0.88
N ARG A 122 9.17 -10.11 0.41
CA ARG A 122 10.15 -9.98 -0.67
C ARG A 122 11.53 -9.46 -0.24
N GLN A 123 11.77 -9.15 1.04
CA GLN A 123 13.08 -8.70 1.53
C GLN A 123 14.00 -9.85 1.99
N LYS A 124 13.77 -11.08 1.53
CA LYS A 124 14.67 -12.23 1.72
C LYS A 124 15.12 -12.79 0.38
#